data_AF-A0A2V7HZB8-F1
#
_entry.id   AF-A0A2V7HZB8-F1
#
_cell.length_a   1.000
_cell.length_b   1.000
_cell.length_c   1.000
_cell.angle_alpha   90.00
_cell.angle_beta   90.00
_cell.angle_gamma   90.00
#
_symmetry.space_group_name_H-M   'P 1'
#
loop_
_entity.id
_entity.type
_entity.pdbx_description
1 polymer ?
#
loop_
_entity_poly.entity_id
_entity_poly.type
_entity_poly.pdbx_seq_one_letter_code
_entity_poly.pdbx_strand_id
1 'polypeptide(L)' 'EWEISLRNHKKEAVTVEVVEPVPGDWEVLRSTLPHEKVEAYTMRFRVPVPKDGETKLNYRVRLRF' A
#
# COMPACT_ATOMS: atom_id res chain seq x y z
N GLU A 1 10.36 -8.21 -1.11
CA GLU A 1 9.67 -7.38 -0.11
C GLU A 1 9.74 -5.97 -0.65
N TRP A 2 8.71 -5.17 -0.39
CA TRP A 2 8.61 -3.81 -0.89
C TRP A 2 8.38 -2.85 0.28
N GLU A 3 9.04 -1.70 0.22
CA GLU A 3 8.82 -0.56 1.12
C GLU A 3 8.42 0.65 0.27
N ILE A 4 7.36 1.34 0.68
CA ILE A 4 6.92 2.61 0.09
C ILE A 4 6.89 3.65 1.20
N SER A 5 7.69 4.70 1.04
CA SER A 5 7.73 5.86 1.96
C SER A 5 6.87 6.99 1.40
N LEU A 6 5.82 7.37 2.13
CA LEU A 6 4.92 8.46 1.75
C LEU A 6 5.11 9.63 2.71
N ARG A 7 5.49 10.79 2.15
CA ARG A 7 5.67 12.03 2.91
C ARG A 7 4.61 13.05 2.52
N ASN A 8 3.96 13.62 3.52
CA ASN A 8 2.95 14.65 3.36
C ASN A 8 3.49 15.99 3.84
N HIS A 9 3.64 16.96 2.93
CA HIS A 9 4.04 18.34 3.23
C HIS A 9 2.85 19.31 3.34
N LYS A 10 1.62 18.80 3.41
CA LYS A 10 0.42 19.61 3.61
C LYS A 10 0.25 19.96 5.09
N LYS A 11 -0.55 20.99 5.34
CA LYS A 11 -0.87 21.47 6.70
C LYS A 11 -1.93 20.60 7.40
N GLU A 12 -2.56 19.71 6.65
CA GLU A 12 -3.57 18.75 7.08
C GLU A 12 -3.08 17.31 6.89
N ALA A 13 -3.59 16.40 7.72
CA ALA A 13 -3.37 14.96 7.52
C ALA A 13 -4.17 14.49 6.30
N VAL A 14 -3.61 13.55 5.54
CA VAL A 14 -4.24 12.99 4.34
C VAL A 14 -4.23 11.48 4.38
N THR A 15 -5.11 10.86 3.60
CA THR A 15 -5.03 9.43 3.30
C THR A 15 -4.64 9.27 1.84
N VAL A 16 -3.51 8.61 1.59
CA VAL A 16 -3.03 8.29 0.25
C VAL A 16 -3.52 6.90 -0.12
N GLU A 17 -4.13 6.76 -1.30
CA GLU A 17 -4.43 5.44 -1.86
C GLU A 17 -3.24 4.97 -2.71
N VAL A 18 -2.61 3.88 -2.29
CA VAL A 18 -1.58 3.20 -3.07
C VAL A 18 -2.26 2.07 -3.82
N VAL A 19 -2.23 2.13 -5.15
CA VAL A 19 -2.86 1.15 -6.05
C VAL A 19 -1.77 0.43 -6.82
N GLU A 20 -1.62 -0.87 -6.54
CA GLU A 20 -0.58 -1.72 -7.11
C GLU A 20 -1.20 -2.75 -8.07
N PRO A 21 -0.81 -2.76 -9.36
CA PRO A 21 -1.14 -3.85 -10.25
C PRO A 21 -0.31 -5.09 -9.89
N VAL A 22 -0.99 -6.20 -9.60
CA VAL A 22 -0.38 -7.48 -9.25
C VAL A 22 -0.91 -8.55 -10.20
N PRO A 23 -0.18 -8.87 -11.28
CA PRO A 23 -0.66 -9.82 -12.28
C PRO A 23 -0.65 -11.27 -11.76
N GLY A 24 -1.45 -12.12 -12.39
CA GLY A 24 -1.53 -13.55 -12.05
C GLY A 24 -2.28 -13.82 -10.75
N ASP A 25 -2.15 -15.05 -10.24
CA ASP A 25 -2.65 -15.38 -8.91
C ASP A 25 -1.65 -14.90 -7.86
N TRP A 26 -2.16 -14.24 -6.83
CA TRP A 26 -1.29 -13.64 -5.81
C TRP A 26 -1.87 -13.73 -4.42
N GLU A 27 -0.96 -13.69 -3.45
CA GLU A 27 -1.26 -13.74 -2.03
C GLU A 27 -0.35 -12.76 -1.29
N VAL A 28 -0.95 -11.92 -0.43
CA VAL A 28 -0.18 -11.06 0.48
C VAL A 28 0.29 -11.90 1.65
N LEU A 29 1.60 -12.09 1.77
CA LEU A 29 2.21 -12.84 2.87
C LEU A 29 2.33 -11.99 4.13
N ARG A 30 2.52 -10.69 3.97
CA ARG A 30 2.59 -9.71 5.07
C ARG A 30 2.38 -8.30 4.56
N SER A 31 1.80 -7.45 5.42
CA SER A 31 1.76 -6.01 5.23
C SER A 31 1.67 -5.29 6.57
N THR A 32 2.21 -4.07 6.64
CA THR A 32 2.07 -3.20 7.83
C THR A 32 0.71 -2.52 7.92
N LEU A 33 -0.02 -2.44 6.81
CA LEU A 33 -1.34 -1.86 6.71
C LEU A 33 -2.31 -2.84 6.04
N PRO A 34 -3.62 -2.77 6.33
CA PRO A 34 -4.61 -3.60 5.67
C PRO A 34 -4.60 -3.34 4.17
N HIS A 35 -4.63 -4.42 3.40
CA HIS A 35 -4.77 -4.38 1.95
C HIS A 35 -6.20 -4.74 1.56
N GLU A 36 -6.62 -4.25 0.40
CA GLU A 36 -7.89 -4.59 -0.21
C GLU A 36 -7.64 -5.13 -1.63
N LYS A 37 -8.23 -6.28 -1.95
CA LYS A 37 -8.27 -6.80 -3.31
C LYS A 37 -9.47 -6.15 -4.02
N VAL A 38 -9.20 -5.04 -4.71
CA VAL A 38 -10.26 -4.26 -5.38
C VAL A 38 -10.66 -4.87 -6.71
N GLU A 39 -9.72 -5.56 -7.36
CA GLU A 39 -9.93 -6.33 -8.59
C GLU A 39 -9.03 -7.57 -8.59
N ALA A 40 -9.21 -8.48 -9.55
CA ALA A 40 -8.43 -9.72 -9.64
C ALA A 40 -6.91 -9.48 -9.61
N TYR A 41 -6.45 -8.40 -10.27
CA TYR A 41 -5.03 -8.06 -10.44
C TYR A 41 -4.67 -6.72 -9.84
N THR A 42 -5.42 -6.25 -8.85
CA THR A 42 -5.18 -4.93 -8.24
C THR A 42 -5.35 -4.98 -6.74
N MET A 43 -4.29 -4.55 -6.05
CA MET A 43 -4.25 -4.39 -4.61
C MET A 43 -4.26 -2.91 -4.27
N ARG A 44 -5.06 -2.52 -3.28
CA ARG A 44 -5.10 -1.16 -2.75
C ARG A 44 -4.73 -1.12 -1.28
N PHE A 45 -3.97 -0.10 -0.90
CA PHE A 45 -3.78 0.30 0.49
C PHE A 45 -4.30 1.72 0.70
N ARG A 46 -4.93 1.95 1.84
CA ARG A 46 -5.21 3.30 2.35
C ARG A 46 -4.17 3.62 3.40
N VAL A 47 -3.28 4.57 3.10
CA VAL A 47 -2.17 4.94 3.97
C VAL A 47 -2.44 6.32 4.58
N PRO A 48 -2.81 6.40 5.86
CA PRO A 48 -2.90 7.67 6.57
C PRO A 48 -1.49 8.27 6.70
N VAL A 49 -1.30 9.51 6.28
CA VAL A 49 -0.05 10.25 6.43
C VAL A 49 -0.33 11.54 7.21
N PRO A 50 0.23 11.71 8.42
CA PRO A 50 0.04 12.93 9.22
C PRO A 50 0.47 14.20 8.48
N LYS A 51 -0.02 15.37 8.93
CA LYS A 51 0.48 16.67 8.42
C LYS A 51 1.99 16.78 8.65
N ASP A 52 2.72 17.33 7.68
CA ASP A 52 4.19 17.41 7.68
C ASP A 52 4.91 16.10 8.08
N GLY A 53 4.24 14.96 7.90
CA GLY A 53 4.65 13.66 8.42
C GLY A 53 5.03 12.67 7.33
N GLU A 54 5.49 11.51 7.77
CA GLU A 54 5.82 10.37 6.91
C GLU A 54 5.15 9.10 7.42
N THR A 55 4.79 8.20 6.50
CA THR A 55 4.33 6.85 6.84
C THR A 55 4.93 5.86 5.85
N LYS A 56 5.43 4.74 6.38
CA LYS A 56 6.04 3.66 5.59
C LYS A 56 5.07 2.49 5.47
N LEU A 57 4.74 2.14 4.23
CA LEU A 57 4.02 0.92 3.90
C LEU A 57 5.04 -0.17 3.53
N ASN A 58 5.08 -1.25 4.29
CA ASN A 58 5.89 -2.42 4.00
C ASN A 58 4.98 -3.59 3.65
N TYR A 59 5.25 -4.28 2.54
CA TYR A 59 4.45 -5.43 2.13
C TYR A 59 5.25 -6.49 1.37
N ARG A 60 4.75 -7.73 1.36
CA ARG A 60 5.31 -8.84 0.59
C ARG A 60 4.19 -9.61 -0.07
N VAL A 61 4.27 -9.72 -1.39
CA VAL A 61 3.37 -10.53 -2.20
C VAL A 61 4.11 -11.76 -2.70
N ARG A 62 3.41 -12.88 -2.80
CA ARG A 62 3.84 -14.07 -3.55
C ARG A 62 2.99 -14.17 -4.81
N LEU A 63 3.65 -14.22 -5.95
CA LEU A 63 3.01 -14.55 -7.23
C LEU A 63 3.00 -16.06 -7.43
N ARG A 64 1.91 -16.57 -7.98
CA ARG A 64 1.76 -17.93 -8.49
C ARG A 64 1.52 -17.81 -10.00
N PHE A 65 2.32 -18.52 -10.77
CA PHE A 65 2.24 -18.59 -12.23
C PHE A 65 1.80 -20.00 -12.64
#